data_AF-A0A6A6D030-F1
#
_entry.id   AF-A0A6A6D030-F1
#
_cell.length_a   1.000
_cell.length_b   1.000
_cell.length_c   1.000
_cell.angle_alpha   90.00
_cell.angle_beta   90.00
_cell.angle_gamma   90.00
#
_symmetry.space_group_name_H-M   'P 1'
#
loop_
_entity.id
_entity.type
_entity.pdbx_description
1 polymer ?
#
loop_
_entity_poly.entity_id
_entity_poly.type
_entity_poly.pdbx_seq_one_letter_code
_entity_poly.pdbx_strand_id
1 'polypeptide(L)'
;MHSPIPRKIRNAQEFVPVAIEATEVLEDNGVDEVVRVAHFKGGLKVREFFRSYWPVRVDFWQPNGAVFTNTISDGPNGENDFWMTYTFEWRYPDVREGSEEYVQLLKKHVEDARIGVLSSIERLRVMGAAGELD
;
A
#
# COMPACT_ATOMS: atom_id res chain seq x y z
N MET A 1 -11.32 5.06 16.25
CA MET A 1 -10.59 5.15 14.98
C MET A 1 -10.99 3.97 14.11
N HIS A 2 -11.87 4.20 13.13
CA HIS A 2 -12.12 3.26 12.04
C HIS A 2 -10.97 3.42 11.05
N SER A 3 -10.15 2.38 10.89
CA SER A 3 -8.95 2.45 10.06
C SER A 3 -9.21 1.69 8.75
N PRO A 4 -9.00 2.30 7.58
CA PRO A 4 -9.24 1.65 6.29
C PRO A 4 -8.18 0.59 5.94
N ILE A 5 -7.15 0.46 6.78
CA ILE A 5 -5.99 -0.42 6.56
C ILE A 5 -6.41 -1.89 6.37
N PRO A 6 -7.22 -2.52 7.24
CA PRO A 6 -7.58 -3.93 7.11
C PRO A 6 -8.32 -4.26 5.81
N ARG A 7 -9.19 -3.34 5.35
CA ARG A 7 -9.88 -3.45 4.06
C ARG A 7 -8.92 -3.28 2.89
N LYS A 8 -7.99 -2.32 2.96
CA LYS A 8 -6.96 -2.11 1.93
C LYS A 8 -6.02 -3.30 1.76
N ILE A 9 -5.72 -4.01 2.84
CA ILE A 9 -4.90 -5.23 2.81
C ILE A 9 -5.62 -6.36 2.06
N ARG A 10 -6.94 -6.48 2.20
CA ARG A 10 -7.72 -7.58 1.59
C ARG A 10 -8.27 -7.24 0.21
N ASN A 11 -8.44 -5.95 -0.09
CA ASN A 11 -9.12 -5.46 -1.29
C ASN A 11 -8.37 -4.27 -1.92
N ALA A 12 -7.09 -4.43 -2.26
CA ALA A 12 -6.30 -3.29 -2.76
C ALA A 12 -6.83 -2.67 -4.06
N GLN A 13 -7.52 -3.45 -4.90
CA GLN A 13 -8.17 -2.95 -6.11
C GLN A 13 -9.19 -1.83 -5.83
N GLU A 14 -9.77 -1.76 -4.64
CA GLU A 14 -10.72 -0.70 -4.27
C GLU A 14 -10.04 0.65 -4.01
N PHE A 15 -8.76 0.61 -3.64
CA PHE A 15 -7.93 1.75 -3.27
C PHE A 15 -7.01 2.17 -4.41
N VAL A 16 -6.50 1.22 -5.19
CA VAL A 16 -5.62 1.47 -6.35
C VAL A 16 -6.19 0.85 -7.63
N PRO A 17 -7.44 1.17 -8.02
CA PRO A 17 -8.11 0.55 -9.17
C PRO A 17 -7.41 0.85 -10.50
N VAL A 18 -6.55 1.86 -10.55
CA VAL A 18 -5.77 2.21 -11.75
C VAL A 18 -4.71 1.16 -12.07
N ALA A 19 -4.13 0.51 -11.05
CA ALA A 19 -3.01 -0.41 -11.19
C ALA A 19 -3.36 -1.86 -10.83
N ILE A 20 -4.23 -2.08 -9.83
CA ILE A 20 -4.58 -3.41 -9.31
C ILE A 20 -5.98 -3.77 -9.77
N GLU A 21 -6.14 -4.96 -10.35
CA GLU A 21 -7.43 -5.48 -10.83
C GLU A 21 -8.07 -6.46 -9.84
N ALA A 22 -7.26 -7.21 -9.07
CA ALA A 22 -7.76 -8.17 -8.09
C ALA A 22 -6.76 -8.38 -6.96
N THR A 23 -7.27 -8.86 -5.83
CA THR A 23 -6.48 -9.30 -4.67
C THR A 23 -6.88 -10.72 -4.33
N GLU A 24 -5.91 -11.62 -4.22
CA GLU A 24 -6.08 -12.99 -3.76
C GLU A 24 -5.42 -13.14 -2.38
N VAL A 25 -6.20 -13.35 -1.33
CA VAL A 25 -5.65 -13.60 0.02
C VAL A 25 -5.26 -15.06 0.14
N LEU A 26 -4.00 -15.33 0.46
CA LEU A 26 -3.44 -16.68 0.60
C LEU A 26 -3.50 -17.16 2.06
N GLU A 27 -3.15 -16.28 3.00
CA GLU A 27 -3.15 -16.55 4.43
C GLU A 27 -3.68 -15.31 5.16
N ASP A 28 -4.54 -15.51 6.16
CA ASP A 28 -5.13 -14.44 6.95
C ASP A 28 -5.11 -14.82 8.43
N ASN A 29 -4.15 -14.27 9.18
CA ASN A 29 -4.00 -14.47 10.62
C ASN A 29 -4.70 -13.35 11.41
N GLY A 30 -5.74 -12.74 10.83
CA GLY A 30 -6.55 -11.71 11.47
C GLY A 30 -5.93 -10.32 11.34
N VAL A 31 -5.73 -9.65 12.46
CA VAL A 31 -5.28 -8.25 12.45
C VAL A 31 -3.78 -8.15 12.20
N ASP A 32 -2.99 -9.13 12.63
CA ASP A 32 -1.53 -8.99 12.73
C ASP A 32 -0.80 -9.28 11.42
N GLU A 33 -1.15 -10.37 10.74
CA GLU A 33 -0.43 -10.84 9.55
C GLU A 33 -1.38 -11.34 8.48
N VAL A 34 -1.12 -10.93 7.23
CA VAL A 34 -1.84 -11.38 6.04
C VAL A 34 -0.82 -11.66 4.94
N VAL A 35 -1.05 -12.67 4.12
CA VAL A 35 -0.31 -12.90 2.88
C VAL A 35 -1.29 -12.82 1.73
N ARG A 36 -0.95 -12.06 0.70
CA ARG A 36 -1.80 -11.95 -0.50
C ARG A 36 -0.98 -11.94 -1.78
N VAL A 37 -1.66 -12.14 -2.89
CA VAL A 37 -1.18 -11.80 -4.23
C VAL A 37 -1.99 -10.61 -4.76
N ALA A 38 -1.31 -9.53 -5.08
CA ALA A 38 -1.89 -8.42 -5.81
C ALA A 38 -1.75 -8.69 -7.32
N HIS A 39 -2.86 -8.66 -8.03
CA HIS A 39 -2.92 -8.81 -9.48
C HIS A 39 -2.92 -7.41 -10.09
N PHE A 40 -1.83 -7.07 -10.74
CA PHE A 40 -1.70 -5.80 -11.46
C PHE A 40 -2.21 -5.96 -12.89
N LYS A 41 -2.79 -4.88 -13.40
CA LYS A 41 -3.13 -4.79 -14.82
C LYS A 41 -1.89 -5.03 -15.67
N GLY A 42 -2.06 -5.76 -16.77
CA GLY A 42 -0.93 -6.21 -17.59
C GLY A 42 -0.32 -7.55 -17.14
N GLY A 43 -0.94 -8.23 -16.17
CA GLY A 43 -0.63 -9.63 -15.81
C GLY A 43 0.49 -9.82 -14.78
N LEU A 44 1.08 -8.73 -14.28
CA LEU A 44 2.05 -8.80 -13.18
C LEU A 44 1.35 -9.25 -11.90
N LYS A 45 1.93 -10.22 -11.20
CA LYS A 45 1.48 -10.70 -9.89
C LYS A 45 2.56 -10.48 -8.87
N VAL A 46 2.19 -9.87 -7.74
CA VAL A 46 3.12 -9.57 -6.66
C VAL A 46 2.62 -10.22 -5.38
N ARG A 47 3.43 -11.10 -4.80
CA ARG A 47 3.16 -11.68 -3.48
C ARG A 47 3.63 -10.70 -2.41
N GLU A 48 2.74 -10.33 -1.50
CA GLU A 48 2.99 -9.33 -0.46
C GLU A 48 2.72 -9.95 0.91
N PHE A 49 3.64 -9.73 1.85
CA PHE A 49 3.49 -10.10 3.25
C PHE A 49 3.17 -8.86 4.08
N PHE A 50 2.08 -8.90 4.83
CA PHE A 50 1.59 -7.76 5.61
C PHE A 50 1.88 -7.99 7.07
N ARG A 51 2.39 -6.95 7.73
CA ARG A 51 2.47 -6.89 9.17
C ARG A 51 1.79 -5.63 9.68
N SER A 52 0.70 -5.82 10.41
CA SER A 52 -0.07 -4.73 10.99
C SER A 52 0.48 -4.35 12.36
N TYR A 53 0.43 -3.05 12.64
CA TYR A 53 0.65 -2.46 13.95
C TYR A 53 -0.59 -1.62 14.24
N TRP A 54 -1.68 -2.34 14.48
CA TRP A 54 -3.00 -1.77 14.65
C TRP A 54 -3.06 -0.74 15.79
N PRO A 55 -3.79 0.38 15.62
CA PRO A 55 -4.60 0.78 14.47
C PRO A 55 -3.90 1.65 13.42
N VAL A 56 -2.64 2.00 13.65
CA VAL A 56 -2.02 3.18 13.03
C VAL A 56 -1.08 2.86 11.87
N ARG A 57 -0.59 1.63 11.74
CA ARG A 57 0.45 1.33 10.75
C ARG A 57 0.31 -0.07 10.17
N VAL A 58 0.69 -0.22 8.91
CA VAL A 58 0.97 -1.53 8.30
C VAL A 58 2.23 -1.45 7.45
N ASP A 59 3.04 -2.50 7.52
CA ASP A 59 4.20 -2.71 6.65
C ASP A 59 3.88 -3.79 5.61
N PHE A 60 4.29 -3.54 4.37
CA PHE A 60 4.14 -4.39 3.20
C PHE A 60 5.54 -4.88 2.82
N TRP A 61 5.83 -6.13 3.09
CA TRP A 61 7.11 -6.76 2.81
C TRP A 61 7.05 -7.47 1.46
N GLN A 62 8.00 -7.11 0.60
CA GLN A 62 8.20 -7.73 -0.70
C GLN A 62 9.27 -8.83 -0.59
N PRO A 63 9.25 -9.86 -1.47
CA PRO A 63 10.23 -10.95 -1.42
C PRO A 63 11.69 -10.51 -1.58
N ASN A 64 11.94 -9.36 -2.22
CA ASN A 64 13.27 -8.78 -2.39
C ASN A 64 13.75 -7.95 -1.18
N GLY A 65 12.99 -7.94 -0.09
CA GLY A 65 13.29 -7.17 1.12
C GLY A 65 12.85 -5.71 1.07
N ALA A 66 12.20 -5.24 0.01
CA ALA A 66 11.60 -3.91 0.01
C ALA A 66 10.45 -3.85 1.01
N VAL A 67 10.31 -2.69 1.68
CA VAL A 67 9.27 -2.45 2.67
C VAL A 67 8.52 -1.19 2.32
N PHE A 68 7.20 -1.28 2.19
CA PHE A 68 6.34 -0.10 2.07
C PHE A 68 5.55 0.03 3.36
N THR A 69 5.34 1.25 3.84
CA THR A 69 4.62 1.48 5.09
C THR A 69 3.52 2.50 4.86
N ASN A 70 2.32 2.17 5.32
CA ASN A 70 1.22 3.13 5.43
C ASN A 70 1.05 3.46 6.90
N THR A 71 1.04 4.74 7.23
CA THR A 71 0.79 5.22 8.59
C THR A 71 -0.40 6.17 8.58
N ILE A 72 -1.35 5.95 9.47
CA ILE A 72 -2.51 6.80 9.72
C ILE A 72 -2.40 7.46 11.09
N SER A 73 -2.77 8.73 11.17
CA SER A 73 -2.93 9.46 12.41
C SER A 73 -4.15 10.38 12.34
N ASP A 74 -4.65 10.80 13.50
CA ASP A 74 -5.64 11.87 13.55
C ASP A 74 -5.01 13.18 13.05
N GLY A 75 -5.77 13.91 12.26
CA GLY A 75 -5.48 15.27 11.84
C GLY A 75 -5.88 16.28 12.91
N PRO A 76 -5.55 17.57 12.70
CA PRO A 76 -5.82 18.62 13.68
C PRO A 76 -7.32 18.82 14.01
N ASN A 77 -8.23 18.34 13.15
CA ASN A 77 -9.67 18.51 13.34
C ASN A 77 -10.37 17.31 14.03
N GLY A 78 -9.63 16.32 14.54
CA GLY A 78 -10.16 15.22 15.35
C GLY A 78 -10.66 14.01 14.55
N GLU A 79 -11.65 13.29 15.09
CA GLU A 79 -12.00 11.90 14.75
C GLU A 79 -12.40 11.60 13.29
N ASN A 80 -12.64 12.64 12.46
CA ASN A 80 -13.01 12.51 11.05
C ASN A 80 -11.99 13.15 10.10
N ASP A 81 -10.86 13.60 10.63
CA ASP A 81 -9.74 14.15 9.88
C ASP A 81 -8.55 13.22 10.07
N PHE A 82 -8.04 12.65 8.98
CA PHE A 82 -6.95 11.69 9.02
C PHE A 82 -5.81 12.13 8.14
N TRP A 83 -4.60 12.00 8.65
CA TRP A 83 -3.40 12.04 7.84
C TRP A 83 -2.98 10.62 7.50
N MET A 84 -2.80 10.36 6.21
CA MET A 84 -2.31 9.09 5.68
C MET A 84 -0.99 9.35 4.96
N THR A 85 0.09 8.75 5.45
CA THR A 85 1.43 8.88 4.89
C THR A 85 1.92 7.53 4.38
N TYR A 86 2.65 7.58 3.27
CA TYR A 86 3.23 6.43 2.59
C TYR A 86 4.74 6.58 2.55
N THR A 87 5.48 5.54 2.93
CA THR A 87 6.93 5.47 2.75
C THR A 87 7.30 4.23 1.93
N PHE A 88 8.25 4.38 1.01
CA PHE A 88 8.69 3.31 0.14
C PHE A 88 10.18 3.09 0.31
N GLU A 89 10.56 1.98 0.92
CA GLU A 89 11.94 1.54 1.06
C GLU A 89 12.25 0.50 -0.01
N TRP A 90 12.64 0.98 -1.19
CA TRP A 90 13.02 0.10 -2.31
C TRP A 90 14.36 -0.59 -2.04
N ARG A 91 14.44 -1.87 -2.36
CA ARG A 91 15.67 -2.66 -2.32
C ARG A 91 15.94 -3.23 -3.71
N TYR A 92 17.17 -3.03 -4.19
CA TYR A 92 17.66 -3.54 -5.46
C TYR A 92 18.94 -4.36 -5.22
N PRO A 93 18.85 -5.53 -4.55
CA PRO A 93 20.03 -6.28 -4.11
C PRO A 93 20.97 -6.66 -5.25
N ASP A 94 20.42 -6.85 -6.45
CA ASP A 94 21.16 -7.29 -7.63
C ASP A 94 21.61 -6.12 -8.53
N VAL A 95 21.34 -4.87 -8.15
CA VAL A 95 21.66 -3.68 -8.96
C VAL A 95 22.66 -2.81 -8.23
N ARG A 96 23.74 -2.43 -8.93
CA ARG A 96 24.77 -1.55 -8.38
C ARG A 96 24.21 -0.15 -8.15
N GLU A 97 24.30 0.33 -6.91
CA GLU A 97 23.91 1.70 -6.55
C GLU A 97 24.68 2.75 -7.38
N GLY A 98 23.96 3.76 -7.86
CA GLY A 98 24.51 4.83 -8.71
C GLY A 98 24.76 4.44 -10.18
N SER A 99 24.51 3.18 -10.57
CA SER A 99 24.49 2.80 -11.99
C SER A 99 23.31 3.44 -12.74
N GLU A 100 23.40 3.48 -14.07
CA GLU A 100 22.28 3.97 -14.90
C GLU A 100 21.01 3.15 -14.67
N GLU A 101 21.13 1.82 -14.58
CA GLU A 101 20.03 0.92 -14.26
C GLU A 101 19.36 1.27 -12.92
N TYR A 102 20.17 1.49 -11.87
CA TYR A 102 19.66 1.91 -10.56
C TYR A 102 18.86 3.21 -10.65
N VAL A 103 19.37 4.20 -11.37
CA VAL A 103 18.70 5.51 -11.54
C VAL A 103 17.37 5.34 -12.28
N GLN A 104 17.32 4.52 -13.33
CA GLN A 104 16.09 4.28 -14.08
C GLN A 104 15.05 3.53 -13.23
N LEU A 105 15.46 2.50 -12.49
CA LEU A 105 14.59 1.75 -11.59
C LEU A 105 14.03 2.64 -10.48
N LEU A 106 14.87 3.47 -9.87
CA LEU A 106 14.44 4.40 -8.83
C LEU A 106 13.41 5.40 -9.39
N LYS A 107 13.68 5.98 -10.56
CA LYS A 107 12.76 6.93 -11.20
C LYS A 107 11.41 6.28 -11.49
N LYS A 108 11.42 5.10 -12.11
CA LYS A 108 10.21 4.32 -12.40
C LYS A 108 9.42 4.03 -11.12
N HIS A 109 10.08 3.52 -10.09
CA HIS A 109 9.41 3.16 -8.83
C HIS A 109 8.86 4.37 -8.08
N VAL A 110 9.51 5.53 -8.17
CA VAL A 110 8.96 6.80 -7.64
C VAL A 110 7.71 7.23 -8.41
N GLU A 111 7.70 7.09 -9.74
CA GLU A 111 6.51 7.36 -10.57
C GLU A 111 5.35 6.41 -10.23
N ASP A 112 5.63 5.10 -10.15
CA ASP A 112 4.65 4.08 -9.80
C ASP A 112 4.09 4.30 -8.38
N ALA A 113 4.95 4.62 -7.40
CA ALA A 113 4.56 4.98 -6.04
C ALA A 113 3.64 6.20 -6.02
N ARG A 114 3.98 7.25 -6.78
CA ARG A 114 3.15 8.46 -6.87
C ARG A 114 1.74 8.14 -7.38
N ILE A 115 1.63 7.31 -8.42
CA ILE A 115 0.34 6.88 -8.97
C ILE A 115 -0.47 6.12 -7.91
N GLY A 116 0.17 5.15 -7.24
CA GLY A 116 -0.48 4.35 -6.20
C GLY A 116 -0.97 5.18 -5.00
N VAL A 117 -0.16 6.15 -4.56
CA VAL A 117 -0.50 7.07 -3.47
C VAL A 117 -1.68 7.97 -3.84
N LEU A 118 -1.62 8.64 -5.00
CA LEU A 118 -2.68 9.54 -5.44
C LEU A 118 -4.01 8.80 -5.58
N SER A 119 -4.00 7.64 -6.21
CA SER A 119 -5.20 6.80 -6.35
C SER A 119 -5.75 6.38 -4.98
N SER A 120 -4.88 5.94 -4.06
CA SER A 120 -5.30 5.57 -2.70
C SER A 120 -5.97 6.72 -1.95
N ILE A 121 -5.37 7.91 -1.98
CA ILE A 121 -5.89 9.08 -1.26
C ILE A 121 -7.23 9.52 -1.86
N GLU A 122 -7.35 9.52 -3.19
CA GLU A 122 -8.61 9.87 -3.86
C GLU A 122 -9.74 8.91 -3.47
N ARG A 123 -9.47 7.59 -3.51
CA ARG A 123 -10.45 6.57 -3.12
C ARG A 123 -10.83 6.66 -1.65
N LEU A 124 -9.86 6.89 -0.76
CA LEU A 124 -10.12 7.11 0.67
C LEU A 124 -11.03 8.31 0.92
N ARG A 125 -10.84 9.42 0.19
CA ARG A 125 -11.73 10.60 0.31
C ARG A 125 -13.15 10.31 -0.16
N VAL A 126 -13.30 9.57 -1.27
CA VAL A 126 -14.62 9.15 -1.77
C VAL A 126 -15.32 8.25 -0.76
N MET A 127 -14.62 7.24 -0.24
CA MET A 127 -15.16 6.33 0.78
C MET A 127 -15.51 7.09 2.07
N GLY A 128 -14.68 8.04 2.50
CA GLY A 128 -14.95 8.87 3.67
C GLY A 128 -16.19 9.74 3.51
N ALA A 129 -16.38 10.36 2.33
CA ALA A 129 -17.58 11.13 2.04
C ALA A 129 -18.85 10.28 1.97
N ALA A 130 -18.72 8.99 1.62
CA ALA A 130 -19.82 8.03 1.57
C ALA A 130 -20.10 7.33 2.92
N GLY A 131 -19.25 7.51 3.94
CA GLY A 131 -19.35 6.80 5.22
C GLY A 131 -18.94 5.31 5.13
N GLU A 132 -18.04 4.97 4.21
CA GLU A 132 -17.62 3.59 3.92
C GLU A 132 -16.23 3.22 4.48
N LEU A 133 -15.66 4.06 5.35
CA LEU A 133 -14.34 3.83 5.99
C LEU A 133 -14.40 2.94 7.23
N ASP A 134 -15.57 2.34 7.51
CA ASP A 134 -15.88 1.53 8.70
C ASP A 134 -15.28 0.11 8.68
#